data_AF-A0A9E0NG18-F1
#
_entry.id   AF-A0A9E0NG18-F1
#
_cell.length_a   1.000
_cell.length_b   1.000
_cell.length_c   1.000
_cell.angle_alpha   90.00
_cell.angle_beta   90.00
_cell.angle_gamma   90.00
#
_symmetry.space_group_name_H-M   'P 1'
#
loop_
_entity.id
_entity.type
_entity.pdbx_description
1 polymer ?
#
loop_
_entity_poly.entity_id
_entity_poly.type
_entity_poly.pdbx_seq_one_letter_code
_entity_poly.pdbx_strand_id
1 'polypeptide(L)'
;MTIVTLFLIVAAFAALLTWFLSNRAGDGVAFADNFVQNFSGTLFVVSGFVKAVDPLGTAYKMEQYFTAFEDTCRGSFLKFMAPVFPVFSDYSIAFSVFMIVLEIVLGIMLIIGYRRRLSAWLFFSIMIFFTILTGFTFLTGYVPNDANFFEFSRWTAFNSNQMRVTDCGCFGDFIKLAPQTSFTKDLILMIPAIWFLLRWRQLRQLFSPVLRSSVTAISTAGLLLFCFSNFVWNEPVIDFRPFKSGANIRQQLEAERKAQAEVEILAYKIRNRQTGMEMELPYAAYLDSFKSNAQFKASWETLDQIKSTPSIARTKISDFDLVTFDGESYAEQLLADPNYSFLMVSPKLNYTAISEDIIVRDSTQIVDTITSQAGIAVVSRDTILERKIKRNKYTWDPEYLEILKSKFIPLLDSLRSESVSVHAVFGGLTEEGVIDLSKQSGMSYPVYEADDLLLKTIMRSNPGLVLFKDGKIIHKWHYRQLPDRSEMRQKYLNEEANKIY
;
A
#
# COMPACT_ATOMS: atom_id res chain seq x y z
N MET A 1 1.06 14.64 -11.65
CA MET A 1 -0.17 15.39 -12.03
C MET A 1 -0.88 15.84 -10.76
N THR A 2 -1.39 17.07 -10.69
CA THR A 2 -2.12 17.57 -9.50
C THR A 2 -3.62 17.33 -9.62
N ILE A 3 -4.34 17.31 -8.49
CA ILE A 3 -5.81 17.18 -8.47
C ILE A 3 -6.50 18.31 -9.24
N VAL A 4 -5.97 19.53 -9.18
CA VAL A 4 -6.48 20.69 -9.90
C VAL A 4 -6.37 20.46 -11.41
N THR A 5 -5.21 19.98 -11.87
CA THR A 5 -5.00 19.67 -13.29
C THR A 5 -5.99 18.60 -13.77
N LEU A 6 -6.20 17.55 -12.96
CA LEU A 6 -7.19 16.52 -13.28
C LEU A 6 -8.61 17.09 -13.38
N PHE A 7 -9.02 17.92 -12.42
CA PHE A 7 -10.35 18.54 -12.42
C PHE A 7 -10.56 19.45 -13.62
N LEU A 8 -9.54 20.21 -14.03
CA LEU A 8 -9.60 21.06 -15.22
C LEU A 8 -9.74 20.23 -16.51
N ILE A 9 -8.99 19.13 -16.64
CA ILE A 9 -9.10 18.21 -17.78
C ILE A 9 -10.51 17.60 -17.84
N VAL A 10 -11.00 17.10 -16.71
CA VAL A 10 -12.35 16.50 -16.62
C VAL A 10 -13.43 17.54 -16.91
N ALA A 11 -13.29 18.78 -16.40
CA ALA A 11 -14.20 19.87 -16.70
C ALA A 11 -14.21 20.26 -18.17
N ALA A 12 -13.04 20.36 -18.81
CA ALA A 12 -12.93 20.66 -20.23
C ALA A 12 -13.59 19.56 -21.09
N PHE A 13 -13.32 18.29 -20.78
CA PHE A 13 -13.95 17.16 -21.45
C PHE A 13 -15.47 17.14 -21.24
N ALA A 14 -15.93 17.33 -20.01
CA ALA A 14 -17.35 17.39 -19.68
C ALA A 14 -18.06 18.56 -20.39
N ALA A 15 -17.42 19.72 -20.50
CA ALA A 15 -17.95 20.87 -21.24
C ALA A 15 -18.09 20.56 -22.73
N LEU A 16 -17.06 19.95 -23.34
CA LEU A 16 -17.08 19.54 -24.74
C LEU A 16 -18.17 18.50 -25.02
N LEU A 17 -18.27 17.48 -24.17
CA LEU A 17 -19.33 16.47 -24.23
C LEU A 17 -20.72 17.10 -24.10
N THR A 18 -20.89 18.01 -23.14
CA THR A 18 -22.15 18.72 -22.91
C THR A 18 -22.54 19.57 -24.11
N TRP A 19 -21.60 20.32 -24.68
CA TRP A 19 -21.82 21.14 -25.88
C TRP A 19 -22.23 20.27 -27.08
N PHE A 20 -21.50 19.19 -27.32
CA PHE A 20 -21.78 18.26 -28.42
C PHE A 20 -23.18 17.63 -28.30
N LEU A 21 -23.54 17.18 -27.09
CA LEU A 21 -24.85 16.58 -26.85
C LEU A 21 -25.97 17.64 -26.90
N SER A 22 -25.76 18.84 -26.38
CA SER A 22 -26.75 19.93 -26.35
C SER A 22 -27.07 20.47 -27.75
N ASN A 23 -26.10 20.50 -28.66
CA ASN A 23 -26.33 20.96 -30.03
C ASN A 23 -27.10 19.95 -30.89
N ARG A 24 -27.13 18.68 -30.48
CA ARG A 24 -27.75 17.59 -31.24
C ARG A 24 -29.15 17.21 -30.79
N ALA A 25 -29.51 17.51 -29.55
CA ALA A 25 -30.84 17.23 -29.07
C ALA A 25 -31.43 18.51 -28.48
N GLY A 26 -32.58 18.93 -29.02
CA GLY A 26 -33.36 20.08 -28.52
C GLY A 26 -34.21 19.68 -27.31
N ASP A 27 -33.61 19.03 -26.31
CA ASP A 27 -34.31 18.36 -25.20
C ASP A 27 -34.60 19.26 -23.99
N GLY A 28 -34.35 20.57 -24.09
CA GLY A 28 -34.79 21.58 -23.12
C GLY A 28 -34.15 21.48 -21.73
N VAL A 29 -33.13 20.62 -21.55
CA VAL A 29 -32.36 20.49 -20.31
C VAL A 29 -31.39 21.66 -20.20
N ALA A 30 -31.29 22.29 -19.02
CA ALA A 30 -30.36 23.38 -18.83
C ALA A 30 -28.91 22.89 -19.01
N PHE A 31 -28.08 23.69 -19.69
CA PHE A 31 -26.68 23.36 -19.93
C PHE A 31 -25.94 23.03 -18.63
N ALA A 32 -26.22 23.77 -17.55
CA ALA A 32 -25.63 23.55 -16.24
C ALA A 32 -25.95 22.16 -15.67
N ASP A 33 -27.20 21.68 -15.78
CA ASP A 33 -27.58 20.36 -15.26
C ASP A 33 -26.84 19.25 -16.02
N ASN A 34 -26.76 19.37 -17.35
CA ASN A 34 -26.05 18.40 -18.20
C ASN A 34 -24.52 18.46 -17.99
N PHE A 35 -23.95 19.65 -17.79
CA PHE A 35 -22.54 19.83 -17.47
C PHE A 35 -22.19 19.15 -16.15
N VAL A 36 -22.93 19.42 -15.08
CA VAL A 36 -22.69 18.83 -13.75
C VAL A 36 -22.84 17.31 -13.82
N GLN A 37 -23.85 16.80 -14.52
CA GLN A 37 -24.05 15.37 -14.77
C GLN A 37 -22.85 14.72 -15.46
N ASN A 38 -22.37 15.30 -16.57
CA ASN A 38 -21.24 14.78 -17.32
C ASN A 38 -19.92 14.91 -16.57
N PHE A 39 -19.73 16.00 -15.82
CA PHE A 39 -18.56 16.23 -14.99
C PHE A 39 -18.46 15.19 -13.87
N SER A 40 -19.50 15.04 -13.05
CA SER A 40 -19.52 14.07 -11.95
C SER A 40 -19.39 12.64 -12.47
N GLY A 41 -20.08 12.32 -13.57
CA GLY A 41 -19.99 10.99 -14.19
C GLY A 41 -18.59 10.69 -14.72
N THR A 42 -17.97 11.64 -15.44
CA THR A 42 -16.60 11.47 -15.97
C THR A 42 -15.58 11.34 -14.84
N LEU A 43 -15.69 12.16 -13.79
CA LEU A 43 -14.78 12.09 -12.65
C LEU A 43 -14.84 10.71 -11.97
N PHE A 44 -16.03 10.15 -11.78
CA PHE A 44 -16.22 8.81 -11.20
C PHE A 44 -15.67 7.71 -12.10
N VAL A 45 -15.86 7.81 -13.42
CA VAL A 45 -15.27 6.85 -14.37
C VAL A 45 -13.74 6.89 -14.30
N VAL A 46 -13.14 8.09 -14.30
CA VAL A 46 -11.68 8.23 -14.24
C VAL A 46 -11.13 7.74 -12.89
N SER A 47 -11.75 8.15 -11.78
CA SER A 47 -11.38 7.76 -10.42
C SER A 47 -11.52 6.26 -10.20
N GLY A 48 -12.61 5.65 -10.66
CA GLY A 48 -12.80 4.21 -10.58
C GLY A 48 -11.87 3.44 -11.52
N PHE A 49 -11.59 3.95 -12.73
CA PHE A 49 -10.71 3.27 -13.69
C PHE A 49 -9.28 3.12 -13.15
N VAL A 50 -8.71 4.17 -12.55
CA VAL A 50 -7.36 4.07 -11.97
C VAL A 50 -7.29 3.08 -10.81
N LYS A 51 -8.39 2.88 -10.07
CA LYS A 51 -8.51 1.83 -9.06
C LYS A 51 -8.73 0.44 -9.68
N ALA A 52 -9.46 0.34 -10.79
CA ALA A 52 -9.70 -0.93 -11.49
C ALA A 52 -8.44 -1.52 -12.11
N VAL A 53 -7.46 -0.66 -12.44
CA VAL A 53 -6.12 -1.08 -12.85
C VAL A 53 -5.38 -1.79 -11.71
N ASP A 54 -5.62 -1.40 -10.45
CA ASP A 54 -5.02 -2.05 -9.27
C ASP A 54 -6.06 -2.27 -8.13
N PRO A 55 -6.91 -3.29 -8.26
CA PRO A 55 -7.94 -3.57 -7.27
C PRO A 55 -7.38 -3.99 -5.90
N LEU A 56 -6.20 -4.62 -5.88
CA LEU A 56 -5.52 -5.01 -4.64
C LEU A 56 -5.01 -3.81 -3.85
N GLY A 57 -4.52 -2.77 -4.54
CA GLY A 57 -4.19 -1.50 -3.88
C GLY A 57 -5.36 -0.94 -3.08
N THR A 58 -6.57 -0.96 -3.65
CA THR A 58 -7.79 -0.54 -2.94
C THR A 58 -8.17 -1.52 -1.82
N ALA A 59 -7.98 -2.83 -2.00
CA ALA A 59 -8.24 -3.83 -0.96
C ALA A 59 -7.34 -3.64 0.27
N TYR A 60 -6.04 -3.43 0.09
CA TYR A 60 -5.12 -3.16 1.20
C TYR A 60 -5.45 -1.86 1.94
N LYS A 61 -5.96 -0.85 1.23
CA LYS A 61 -6.48 0.36 1.89
C LYS A 61 -7.71 0.07 2.75
N MET A 62 -8.60 -0.80 2.28
CA MET A 62 -9.76 -1.22 3.08
C MET A 62 -9.34 -2.00 4.32
N GLU A 63 -8.34 -2.89 4.23
CA GLU A 63 -7.77 -3.58 5.39
C GLU A 63 -7.23 -2.57 6.42
N GLN A 64 -6.46 -1.56 5.98
CA GLN A 64 -5.97 -0.49 6.85
C GLN A 64 -7.11 0.28 7.54
N TYR A 65 -8.18 0.58 6.81
CA TYR A 65 -9.36 1.22 7.38
C TYR A 65 -10.09 0.33 8.39
N PHE A 66 -10.28 -0.95 8.09
CA PHE A 66 -10.94 -1.88 8.99
C PHE A 66 -10.15 -2.07 10.29
N THR A 67 -8.83 -2.20 10.23
CA THR A 67 -7.98 -2.22 11.43
C THR A 67 -8.10 -0.91 12.22
N ALA A 68 -8.01 0.24 11.55
CA ALA A 68 -8.14 1.54 12.21
C ALA A 68 -9.52 1.74 12.87
N PHE A 69 -10.59 1.25 12.24
CA PHE A 69 -11.94 1.30 12.79
C PHE A 69 -12.14 0.30 13.93
N GLU A 70 -11.56 -0.90 13.85
CA GLU A 70 -11.58 -1.87 14.93
C GLU A 70 -11.00 -1.28 16.22
N ASP A 71 -9.79 -0.71 16.13
CA ASP A 71 -9.11 -0.10 17.27
C ASP A 71 -9.90 1.11 17.81
N THR A 72 -10.49 1.90 16.91
CA THR A 72 -11.38 3.01 17.30
C THR A 72 -12.59 2.51 18.08
N CYS A 73 -13.29 1.49 17.57
CA CYS A 73 -14.51 0.98 18.15
C CYS A 73 -14.25 0.26 19.47
N ARG A 74 -13.17 -0.53 19.57
CA ARG A 74 -12.82 -1.33 20.75
C ARG A 74 -12.69 -0.47 22.03
N GLY A 75 -12.09 0.72 21.91
CA GLY A 75 -11.92 1.66 23.02
C GLY A 75 -13.07 2.64 23.25
N SER A 76 -14.24 2.44 22.64
CA SER A 76 -15.33 3.43 22.63
C SER A 76 -16.69 2.84 23.02
N PHE A 77 -17.73 3.69 23.03
CA PHE A 77 -19.12 3.27 23.19
C PHE A 77 -19.60 2.33 22.07
N LEU A 78 -18.88 2.24 20.95
CA LEU A 78 -19.17 1.37 19.80
C LEU A 78 -18.45 0.01 19.85
N LYS A 79 -17.98 -0.45 21.01
CA LYS A 79 -17.26 -1.74 21.15
C LYS A 79 -17.96 -2.95 20.53
N PHE A 80 -19.30 -2.92 20.45
CA PHE A 80 -20.10 -3.99 19.84
C PHE A 80 -19.87 -4.14 18.32
N MET A 81 -19.38 -3.09 17.65
CA MET A 81 -19.05 -3.12 16.22
C MET A 81 -17.65 -3.65 15.93
N ALA A 82 -16.75 -3.65 16.93
CA ALA A 82 -15.36 -4.06 16.75
C ALA A 82 -15.18 -5.46 16.10
N PRO A 83 -15.95 -6.50 16.48
CA PRO A 83 -15.81 -7.84 15.88
C PRO A 83 -16.23 -7.92 14.40
N VAL A 84 -16.92 -6.92 13.86
CA VAL A 84 -17.37 -6.91 12.46
C VAL A 84 -16.23 -6.56 11.51
N PHE A 85 -15.27 -5.74 11.95
CA PHE A 85 -14.18 -5.27 11.09
C PHE A 85 -13.19 -6.36 10.67
N PRO A 86 -12.78 -7.31 11.54
CA PRO A 86 -11.99 -8.47 11.10
C PRO A 86 -12.68 -9.28 10.00
N VAL A 87 -14.00 -9.50 10.12
CA VAL A 87 -14.77 -10.20 9.08
C VAL A 87 -14.73 -9.41 7.77
N PHE A 88 -14.88 -8.09 7.81
CA PHE A 88 -14.76 -7.26 6.60
C PHE A 88 -13.34 -7.24 6.01
N SER A 89 -12.31 -7.38 6.84
CA SER A 89 -10.91 -7.53 6.40
C SER A 89 -10.71 -8.78 5.56
N ASP A 90 -11.31 -9.91 5.93
CA ASP A 90 -11.24 -11.16 5.15
C ASP A 90 -11.90 -11.05 3.77
N TYR A 91 -12.90 -10.16 3.63
CA TYR A 91 -13.59 -9.86 2.38
C TYR A 91 -13.11 -8.56 1.69
N SER A 92 -11.95 -8.03 2.06
CA SER A 92 -11.41 -6.75 1.56
C SER A 92 -11.33 -6.69 0.04
N ILE A 93 -10.91 -7.79 -0.61
CA ILE A 93 -10.80 -7.90 -2.07
C ILE A 93 -12.18 -7.84 -2.74
N ALA A 94 -13.16 -8.59 -2.23
CA ALA A 94 -14.51 -8.59 -2.77
C ALA A 94 -15.16 -7.22 -2.62
N PHE A 95 -14.98 -6.58 -1.45
CA PHE A 95 -15.47 -5.23 -1.20
C PHE A 95 -14.82 -4.19 -2.10
N SER A 96 -13.49 -4.29 -2.30
CA SER A 96 -12.72 -3.44 -3.20
C SER A 96 -13.26 -3.51 -4.64
N VAL A 97 -13.35 -4.72 -5.22
CA VAL A 97 -13.87 -4.92 -6.57
C VAL A 97 -15.30 -4.40 -6.70
N PHE A 98 -16.17 -4.69 -5.71
CA PHE A 98 -17.54 -4.20 -5.70
C PHE A 98 -17.61 -2.67 -5.72
N MET A 99 -16.86 -1.99 -4.83
CA MET A 99 -16.85 -0.53 -4.74
C MET A 99 -16.31 0.13 -6.01
N ILE A 100 -15.23 -0.42 -6.60
CA ILE A 100 -14.65 0.07 -7.85
C ILE A 100 -15.65 -0.05 -9.00
N VAL A 101 -16.25 -1.22 -9.16
CA VAL A 101 -17.25 -1.46 -10.21
C VAL A 101 -18.46 -0.56 -10.00
N LEU A 102 -18.95 -0.43 -8.76
CA LEU A 102 -20.05 0.47 -8.42
C LEU A 102 -19.72 1.92 -8.80
N GLU A 103 -18.52 2.41 -8.48
CA GLU A 103 -18.09 3.78 -8.79
C GLU A 103 -18.08 4.06 -10.30
N ILE A 104 -17.47 3.19 -11.10
CA ILE A 104 -17.40 3.36 -12.56
C ILE A 104 -18.78 3.22 -13.18
N VAL A 105 -19.54 2.17 -12.82
CA VAL A 105 -20.88 1.92 -13.36
C VAL A 105 -21.81 3.06 -13.01
N LEU A 106 -21.74 3.58 -11.78
CA LEU A 106 -22.51 4.76 -11.38
C LEU A 106 -22.11 6.00 -12.19
N GLY A 107 -20.81 6.20 -12.46
CA GLY A 107 -20.33 7.25 -13.35
C GLY A 107 -20.92 7.14 -14.76
N ILE A 108 -20.92 5.93 -15.35
CA ILE A 108 -21.55 5.64 -16.64
C ILE A 108 -23.06 5.91 -16.58
N MET A 109 -23.74 5.44 -15.52
CA MET A 109 -25.17 5.64 -15.30
C MET A 109 -25.54 7.12 -15.21
N LEU A 110 -24.69 7.95 -14.61
CA LEU A 110 -24.84 9.40 -14.59
C LEU A 110 -24.68 9.98 -15.99
N ILE A 111 -23.62 9.67 -16.74
CA ILE A 111 -23.41 10.20 -18.10
C ILE A 111 -24.60 9.87 -19.02
N ILE A 112 -25.05 8.61 -19.03
CA ILE A 112 -26.15 8.18 -19.93
C ILE A 112 -27.55 8.47 -19.37
N GLY A 113 -27.67 8.84 -18.10
CA GLY A 113 -28.96 9.05 -17.43
C GLY A 113 -29.78 7.78 -17.22
N TYR A 114 -29.15 6.64 -16.94
CA TYR A 114 -29.84 5.40 -16.59
C TYR A 114 -30.44 5.51 -15.18
N ARG A 115 -31.70 5.07 -15.00
CA ARG A 115 -32.42 5.05 -13.70
C ARG A 115 -32.15 6.25 -12.78
N ARG A 116 -32.38 7.47 -13.28
CA ARG A 116 -32.06 8.78 -12.66
C ARG A 116 -32.24 8.87 -11.14
N ARG A 117 -33.38 8.42 -10.61
CA ARG A 117 -33.64 8.44 -9.16
C ARG A 117 -32.66 7.54 -8.39
N LEU A 118 -32.43 6.33 -8.88
CA LEU A 118 -31.48 5.38 -8.27
C LEU A 118 -30.07 5.93 -8.35
N SER A 119 -29.65 6.44 -9.52
CA SER A 119 -28.30 6.99 -9.73
C SER A 119 -28.03 8.19 -8.82
N ALA A 120 -28.99 9.10 -8.65
CA ALA A 120 -28.86 10.23 -7.74
C ALA A 120 -28.71 9.78 -6.27
N TRP A 121 -29.52 8.81 -5.84
CA TRP A 121 -29.43 8.26 -4.48
C TRP A 121 -28.14 7.48 -4.23
N LEU A 122 -27.70 6.64 -5.18
CA LEU A 122 -26.44 5.91 -5.07
C LEU A 122 -25.23 6.85 -5.04
N PHE A 123 -25.23 7.88 -5.89
CA PHE A 123 -24.19 8.92 -5.90
C PHE A 123 -24.14 9.69 -4.59
N PHE A 124 -25.30 10.06 -4.04
CA PHE A 124 -25.33 10.70 -2.73
C PHE A 124 -24.82 9.78 -1.62
N SER A 125 -25.27 8.52 -1.57
CA SER A 125 -24.84 7.57 -0.55
C SER A 125 -23.34 7.30 -0.57
N ILE A 126 -22.75 7.10 -1.76
CA ILE A 126 -21.30 6.87 -1.88
C ILE A 126 -20.49 8.13 -1.55
N MET A 127 -21.00 9.33 -1.88
CA MET A 127 -20.34 10.58 -1.50
C MET A 127 -20.39 10.81 0.01
N ILE A 128 -21.50 10.50 0.69
CA ILE A 128 -21.55 10.53 2.16
C ILE A 128 -20.52 9.56 2.73
N PHE A 129 -20.50 8.33 2.23
CA PHE A 129 -19.56 7.31 2.69
C PHE A 129 -18.11 7.78 2.55
N PHE A 130 -17.70 8.28 1.38
CA PHE A 130 -16.34 8.78 1.18
C PHE A 130 -16.04 10.04 2.00
N THR A 131 -17.01 10.95 2.18
CA THR A 131 -16.84 12.13 3.04
C THR A 131 -16.59 11.74 4.50
N ILE A 132 -17.28 10.72 5.01
CA ILE A 132 -17.05 10.17 6.35
C ILE A 132 -15.66 9.53 6.42
N LEU A 133 -15.27 8.73 5.42
CA LEU A 133 -13.99 8.04 5.37
C LEU A 133 -12.80 9.01 5.30
N THR A 134 -12.86 9.99 4.40
CA THR A 134 -11.83 11.04 4.29
C THR A 134 -11.81 11.96 5.49
N GLY A 135 -13.00 12.28 6.04
CA GLY A 135 -13.13 13.02 7.29
C GLY A 135 -12.46 12.31 8.45
N PHE A 136 -12.73 11.01 8.65
CA PHE A 136 -12.07 10.19 9.66
C PHE A 136 -10.55 10.22 9.49
N THR A 137 -10.06 10.00 8.27
CA THR A 137 -8.63 10.00 7.95
C THR A 137 -7.98 11.34 8.33
N PHE A 138 -8.58 12.45 7.91
CA PHE A 138 -8.08 13.79 8.22
C PHE A 138 -8.14 14.10 9.73
N LEU A 139 -9.23 13.74 10.39
CA LEU A 139 -9.44 14.02 11.81
C LEU A 139 -8.53 13.18 12.72
N THR A 140 -8.14 11.96 12.31
CA THR A 140 -7.17 11.17 13.10
C THR A 140 -5.81 11.84 13.24
N GLY A 141 -5.45 12.77 12.36
CA GLY A 141 -4.23 13.58 12.51
C GLY A 141 -4.26 14.55 13.70
N TYR A 142 -5.41 14.75 14.35
CA TYR A 142 -5.53 15.52 15.59
C TYR A 142 -5.50 14.63 16.84
N VAL A 143 -5.52 13.31 16.68
CA VAL A 143 -5.69 12.33 17.76
C VAL A 143 -4.32 11.74 18.14
N PRO A 144 -3.85 11.92 19.38
CA PRO A 144 -2.64 11.24 19.87
C PRO A 144 -2.74 9.71 19.78
N ASN A 145 -1.60 9.03 19.58
CA ASN A 145 -1.55 7.56 19.43
C ASN A 145 -2.04 6.80 20.67
N ASP A 146 -2.00 7.42 21.85
CA ASP A 146 -2.44 6.89 23.13
C ASP A 146 -3.87 7.31 23.50
N ALA A 147 -4.58 7.99 22.61
CA ALA A 147 -5.96 8.43 22.79
C ALA A 147 -6.92 7.76 21.81
N ASN A 148 -8.17 7.55 22.25
CA ASN A 148 -9.22 7.11 21.34
C ASN A 148 -9.75 8.28 20.50
N PHE A 149 -10.23 8.00 19.28
CA PHE A 149 -10.78 9.02 18.38
C PHE A 149 -11.90 9.85 19.02
N PHE A 150 -12.75 9.24 19.85
CA PHE A 150 -13.88 9.92 20.49
C PHE A 150 -13.51 10.70 21.76
N GLU A 151 -12.25 10.70 22.19
CA GLU A 151 -11.76 11.50 23.31
C GLU A 151 -11.43 12.93 22.88
N PHE A 152 -12.44 13.69 22.44
CA PHE A 152 -12.29 15.03 21.86
C PHE A 152 -11.53 16.03 22.74
N SER A 153 -11.54 15.85 24.07
CA SER A 153 -10.79 16.70 25.01
C SER A 153 -9.27 16.50 24.94
N ARG A 154 -8.80 15.37 24.40
CA ARG A 154 -7.38 15.03 24.25
C ARG A 154 -6.84 15.32 22.86
N TRP A 155 -7.66 15.90 21.98
CA TRP A 155 -7.21 16.27 20.64
C TRP A 155 -6.17 17.37 20.73
N THR A 156 -5.14 17.24 19.90
CA THR A 156 -3.99 18.15 19.86
C THR A 156 -3.90 18.84 18.50
N ALA A 157 -2.90 19.69 18.30
CA ALA A 157 -2.63 20.28 16.99
C ALA A 157 -2.39 19.18 15.95
N PHE A 158 -2.82 19.44 14.70
CA PHE A 158 -2.69 18.49 13.61
C PHE A 158 -1.23 18.04 13.42
N ASN A 159 -1.01 16.73 13.43
CA ASN A 159 0.27 16.11 13.12
C ASN A 159 0.07 14.97 12.11
N SER A 160 0.74 15.07 10.96
CA SER A 160 0.65 14.06 9.90
C SER A 160 1.15 12.68 10.32
N ASN A 161 2.05 12.60 11.30
CA ASN A 161 2.62 11.33 11.77
C ASN A 161 1.67 10.57 12.71
N GLN A 162 0.60 11.19 13.18
CA GLN A 162 -0.43 10.57 14.02
C GLN A 162 -1.59 9.97 13.21
N MET A 163 -1.60 10.20 11.90
CA MET A 163 -2.66 9.69 11.03
C MET A 163 -2.64 8.16 11.00
N ARG A 164 -3.78 7.55 11.30
CA ARG A 164 -3.94 6.08 11.30
C ARG A 164 -3.90 5.49 9.89
N VAL A 165 -4.36 6.26 8.91
CA VAL A 165 -4.27 5.94 7.48
C VAL A 165 -3.70 7.16 6.77
N THR A 166 -2.67 6.97 5.95
CA THR A 166 -1.87 8.09 5.40
C THR A 166 -2.42 8.68 4.11
N ASP A 167 -3.32 7.97 3.42
CA ASP A 167 -4.02 8.44 2.23
C ASP A 167 -5.36 7.70 2.04
N CYS A 168 -6.33 8.35 1.38
CA CYS A 168 -7.68 7.78 1.19
C CYS A 168 -7.80 6.76 0.04
N GLY A 169 -6.77 6.60 -0.79
CA GLY A 169 -6.84 5.72 -1.95
C GLY A 169 -7.87 6.11 -3.02
N CYS A 170 -8.44 7.33 -3.02
CA CYS A 170 -9.47 7.74 -3.99
C CYS A 170 -9.04 7.61 -5.46
N PHE A 171 -7.75 7.80 -5.76
CA PHE A 171 -7.20 7.63 -7.11
C PHE A 171 -6.15 6.50 -7.17
N GLY A 172 -6.15 5.59 -6.20
CA GLY A 172 -5.11 4.57 -6.06
C GLY A 172 -3.70 5.18 -6.02
N ASP A 173 -2.73 4.46 -6.59
CA ASP A 173 -1.34 4.92 -6.68
C ASP A 173 -1.11 5.96 -7.81
N PHE A 174 -2.13 6.29 -8.62
CA PHE A 174 -2.01 7.29 -9.68
C PHE A 174 -1.80 8.71 -9.12
N ILE A 175 -2.56 9.08 -8.09
CA ILE A 175 -2.39 10.34 -7.34
C ILE A 175 -2.65 10.09 -5.86
N LYS A 176 -1.61 10.16 -5.04
CA LYS A 176 -1.75 10.18 -3.59
C LYS A 176 -2.13 11.58 -3.12
N LEU A 177 -3.33 11.70 -2.60
CA LEU A 177 -3.86 12.95 -2.08
C LEU A 177 -3.66 13.00 -0.57
N ALA A 178 -3.20 14.16 -0.08
CA ALA A 178 -3.22 14.44 1.35
C ALA A 178 -4.66 14.32 1.89
N PRO A 179 -4.87 13.80 3.11
CA PRO A 179 -6.21 13.59 3.65
C PRO A 179 -7.09 14.84 3.67
N GLN A 180 -6.51 16.01 4.00
CA GLN A 180 -7.23 17.29 3.95
C GLN A 180 -7.73 17.64 2.53
N THR A 181 -6.90 17.42 1.52
CA THR A 181 -7.27 17.65 0.11
C THR A 181 -8.36 16.69 -0.32
N SER A 182 -8.26 15.42 0.10
CA SER A 182 -9.26 14.39 -0.19
C SER A 182 -10.62 14.73 0.43
N PHE A 183 -10.63 15.13 1.70
CA PHE A 183 -11.84 15.55 2.42
C PHE A 183 -12.50 16.76 1.78
N THR A 184 -11.71 17.79 1.45
CA THR A 184 -12.20 19.00 0.77
C THR A 184 -12.82 18.65 -0.59
N LYS A 185 -12.18 17.75 -1.35
CA LYS A 185 -12.69 17.26 -2.63
C LYS A 185 -14.05 16.57 -2.47
N ASP A 186 -14.21 15.68 -1.49
CA ASP A 186 -15.49 15.00 -1.26
C ASP A 186 -16.60 15.97 -0.79
N LEU A 187 -16.24 16.98 0.02
CA LEU A 187 -17.18 18.04 0.42
C LEU A 187 -17.67 18.86 -0.77
N ILE A 188 -16.77 19.19 -1.72
CA ILE A 188 -17.14 19.87 -2.98
C ILE A 188 -18.06 18.97 -3.82
N LEU A 189 -17.78 17.67 -3.90
CA LEU A 189 -18.61 16.70 -4.63
C LEU A 189 -19.95 16.41 -3.95
N MET A 190 -20.13 16.81 -2.69
CA MET A 190 -21.43 16.79 -2.03
C MET A 190 -22.41 17.79 -2.66
N ILE A 191 -21.93 18.91 -3.20
CA ILE A 191 -22.76 19.93 -3.87
C ILE A 191 -23.52 19.33 -5.07
N PRO A 192 -22.86 18.70 -6.07
CA PRO A 192 -23.57 18.04 -7.15
C PRO A 192 -24.39 16.84 -6.67
N ALA A 193 -24.00 16.18 -5.56
CA ALA A 193 -24.78 15.07 -5.02
C ALA A 193 -26.16 15.51 -4.51
N ILE A 194 -26.20 16.59 -3.74
CA ILE A 194 -27.46 17.22 -3.29
C ILE A 194 -28.23 17.77 -4.49
N TRP A 195 -27.53 18.41 -5.45
CA TRP A 195 -28.15 18.91 -6.68
C TRP A 195 -28.90 17.79 -7.43
N PHE A 196 -28.29 16.63 -7.61
CA PHE A 196 -28.93 15.49 -8.28
C PHE A 196 -30.11 14.93 -7.49
N LEU A 197 -30.08 14.93 -6.15
CA LEU A 197 -31.23 14.51 -5.35
C LEU A 197 -32.43 15.43 -5.54
N LEU A 198 -32.21 16.74 -5.59
CA LEU A 198 -33.29 17.73 -5.74
C LEU A 198 -33.81 17.78 -7.18
N ARG A 199 -32.93 17.60 -8.17
CA ARG A 199 -33.23 17.76 -9.60
C ARG A 199 -33.14 16.47 -10.41
N TRP A 200 -33.32 15.30 -9.80
CA TRP A 200 -33.18 14.00 -10.49
C TRP A 200 -34.07 13.85 -11.74
N ARG A 201 -35.20 14.57 -11.82
CA ARG A 201 -36.11 14.57 -12.99
C ARG A 201 -35.56 15.34 -14.18
N GLN A 202 -34.60 16.24 -13.96
CA GLN A 202 -33.96 17.08 -14.98
C GLN A 202 -32.67 16.45 -15.52
N LEU A 203 -32.17 15.36 -14.90
CA LEU A 203 -31.06 14.60 -15.43
C LEU A 203 -31.40 14.10 -16.83
N ARG A 204 -30.50 14.38 -17.76
CA ARG A 204 -30.65 14.06 -19.18
C ARG A 204 -30.55 12.55 -19.38
N GLN A 205 -31.33 12.03 -20.32
CA GLN A 205 -31.28 10.64 -20.71
C GLN A 205 -30.74 10.54 -22.13
N LEU A 206 -29.63 9.83 -22.28
CA LEU A 206 -29.07 9.51 -23.60
C LEU A 206 -29.58 8.15 -24.04
N PHE A 207 -29.78 7.98 -25.35
CA PHE A 207 -30.14 6.71 -25.98
C PHE A 207 -31.49 6.10 -25.55
N SER A 208 -31.86 5.00 -26.21
CA SER A 208 -33.06 4.24 -25.87
C SER A 208 -32.92 3.53 -24.50
N PRO A 209 -34.03 3.22 -23.81
CA PRO A 209 -33.98 2.49 -22.53
C PRO A 209 -33.26 1.14 -22.61
N VAL A 210 -33.45 0.42 -23.72
CA VAL A 210 -32.78 -0.86 -23.99
C VAL A 210 -31.28 -0.67 -24.08
N LEU A 211 -30.82 0.29 -24.90
CA LEU A 211 -29.39 0.53 -25.07
C LEU A 211 -28.72 0.95 -23.75
N ARG A 212 -29.37 1.78 -22.93
CA ARG A 212 -28.84 2.15 -21.60
C ARG A 212 -28.68 0.94 -20.68
N SER A 213 -29.68 0.04 -20.65
CA SER A 213 -29.61 -1.18 -19.85
C SER A 213 -28.50 -2.10 -20.33
N SER A 214 -28.37 -2.30 -21.64
CA SER A 214 -27.32 -3.11 -22.25
C SER A 214 -25.92 -2.55 -21.98
N VAL A 215 -25.71 -1.25 -22.18
CA VAL A 215 -24.42 -0.58 -21.91
C VAL A 215 -24.04 -0.76 -20.44
N THR A 216 -24.98 -0.52 -19.52
CA THR A 216 -24.73 -0.69 -18.09
C THR A 216 -24.37 -2.15 -17.76
N ALA A 217 -25.15 -3.13 -18.23
CA ALA A 217 -24.90 -4.55 -17.96
C ALA A 217 -23.56 -5.05 -18.54
N ILE A 218 -23.26 -4.70 -19.79
CA ILE A 218 -22.00 -5.06 -20.46
C ILE A 218 -20.82 -4.40 -19.74
N SER A 219 -20.94 -3.12 -19.36
CA SER A 219 -19.90 -2.42 -18.61
C SER A 219 -19.63 -3.09 -17.26
N THR A 220 -20.66 -3.48 -16.52
CA THR A 220 -20.50 -4.21 -15.24
C THR A 220 -19.76 -5.53 -15.44
N ALA A 221 -20.16 -6.35 -16.40
CA ALA A 221 -19.51 -7.64 -16.67
C ALA A 221 -18.06 -7.46 -17.14
N GLY A 222 -17.82 -6.51 -18.04
CA GLY A 222 -16.49 -6.19 -18.55
C GLY A 222 -15.55 -5.65 -17.47
N LEU A 223 -16.05 -4.78 -16.58
CA LEU A 223 -15.28 -4.23 -15.47
C LEU A 223 -14.96 -5.29 -14.41
N LEU A 224 -15.87 -6.21 -14.12
CA LEU A 224 -15.57 -7.35 -13.25
C LEU A 224 -14.42 -8.19 -13.82
N LEU A 225 -14.52 -8.58 -15.09
CA LEU A 225 -13.48 -9.34 -15.77
C LEU A 225 -12.15 -8.57 -15.82
N PHE A 226 -12.19 -7.26 -16.08
CA PHE A 226 -11.01 -6.41 -16.06
C PHE A 226 -10.36 -6.36 -14.68
N CYS A 227 -11.12 -6.17 -13.60
CA CYS A 227 -10.59 -6.20 -12.24
C CYS A 227 -9.93 -7.55 -11.95
N PHE A 228 -10.60 -8.68 -12.18
CA PHE A 228 -10.02 -10.01 -11.95
C PHE A 228 -8.74 -10.23 -12.77
N SER A 229 -8.68 -9.72 -14.00
CA SER A 229 -7.48 -9.84 -14.83
C SER A 229 -6.27 -9.11 -14.30
N ASN A 230 -6.44 -7.98 -13.60
CA ASN A 230 -5.34 -7.17 -13.09
C ASN A 230 -4.75 -7.65 -11.76
N PHE A 231 -5.32 -8.69 -11.13
CA PHE A 231 -4.74 -9.25 -9.90
C PHE A 231 -4.74 -10.77 -9.77
N VAL A 232 -5.59 -11.50 -10.50
CA VAL A 232 -5.62 -12.97 -10.46
C VAL A 232 -4.70 -13.58 -11.51
N TRP A 233 -4.70 -12.99 -12.72
CA TRP A 233 -3.96 -13.55 -13.85
C TRP A 233 -2.63 -12.84 -14.07
N ASN A 234 -2.62 -11.51 -13.98
CA ASN A 234 -1.48 -10.67 -14.35
C ASN A 234 -1.19 -9.63 -13.27
N GLU A 235 -0.02 -8.99 -13.38
CA GLU A 235 0.19 -7.69 -12.73
C GLU A 235 -0.68 -6.61 -13.39
N PRO A 236 -0.92 -5.47 -12.70
CA PRO A 236 -1.62 -4.33 -13.26
C PRO A 236 -1.11 -3.97 -14.66
N VAL A 237 -2.04 -3.84 -15.62
CA VAL A 237 -1.70 -3.51 -17.03
C VAL A 237 -0.92 -2.19 -17.12
N ILE A 238 -1.24 -1.23 -16.25
CA ILE A 238 -0.49 0.01 -16.07
C ILE A 238 -0.03 0.08 -14.62
N ASP A 239 1.29 0.11 -14.42
CA ASP A 239 1.84 0.18 -13.08
C ASP A 239 2.10 1.64 -12.65
N PHE A 240 1.25 2.14 -11.76
CA PHE A 240 1.40 3.47 -11.15
C PHE A 240 2.30 3.46 -9.90
N ARG A 241 2.76 2.29 -9.44
CA ARG A 241 3.57 2.17 -8.23
C ARG A 241 5.00 2.65 -8.48
N PRO A 242 5.73 3.08 -7.42
CA PRO A 242 7.12 3.50 -7.55
C PRO A 242 8.04 2.42 -8.15
N PHE A 243 7.79 1.15 -7.83
CA PHE A 243 8.57 -0.01 -8.29
C PHE A 243 8.06 -0.58 -9.63
N LYS A 244 7.62 0.27 -10.55
CA LYS A 244 7.21 -0.15 -11.90
C LYS A 244 8.39 -0.67 -12.72
N SER A 245 8.10 -1.51 -13.71
CA SER A 245 9.11 -1.93 -14.70
C SER A 245 9.70 -0.70 -15.40
N GLY A 246 11.03 -0.69 -15.57
CA GLY A 246 11.78 0.43 -16.08
C GLY A 246 12.28 1.44 -15.03
N ALA A 247 11.80 1.38 -13.78
CA ALA A 247 12.24 2.29 -12.73
C ALA A 247 13.68 2.00 -12.27
N ASN A 248 14.52 3.04 -12.19
CA ASN A 248 15.85 2.94 -11.58
C ASN A 248 15.75 3.27 -10.09
N ILE A 249 15.71 2.22 -9.27
CA ILE A 249 15.51 2.30 -7.83
C ILE A 249 16.73 2.94 -7.15
N ARG A 250 17.95 2.58 -7.57
CA ARG A 250 19.18 3.17 -7.03
C ARG A 250 19.23 4.69 -7.23
N GLN A 251 19.04 5.15 -8.46
CA GLN A 251 19.09 6.58 -8.79
C GLN A 251 17.98 7.36 -8.07
N GLN A 252 16.77 6.80 -8.03
CA GLN A 252 15.66 7.47 -7.35
C GLN A 252 15.88 7.52 -5.83
N LEU A 253 16.38 6.45 -5.22
CA LEU A 253 16.71 6.40 -3.79
C LEU A 253 17.78 7.45 -3.42
N GLU A 254 18.85 7.56 -4.22
CA GLU A 254 19.88 8.58 -4.02
C GLU A 254 19.34 10.00 -4.18
N ALA A 255 18.47 10.23 -5.17
CA ALA A 255 17.85 11.53 -5.40
C ALA A 255 16.92 11.92 -4.25
N GLU A 256 16.10 10.98 -3.76
CA GLU A 256 15.22 11.19 -2.60
C GLU A 256 16.03 11.45 -1.32
N ARG A 257 17.11 10.70 -1.08
CA ARG A 257 18.01 10.92 0.07
C ARG A 257 18.68 12.31 0.02
N LYS A 258 19.17 12.74 -1.15
CA LYS A 258 19.75 14.09 -1.34
C LYS A 258 18.71 15.18 -1.10
N ALA A 259 17.53 15.06 -1.70
CA ALA A 259 16.46 16.04 -1.51
C ALA A 259 15.98 16.13 -0.06
N GLN A 260 16.00 15.03 0.70
CA GLN A 260 15.67 15.02 2.12
C GLN A 260 16.78 15.61 3.00
N ALA A 261 18.06 15.43 2.61
CA ALA A 261 19.19 16.04 3.31
C ALA A 261 19.26 17.57 3.10
N GLU A 262 18.77 18.07 1.97
CA GLU A 262 18.64 19.50 1.66
C GLU A 262 17.50 20.21 2.41
N VAL A 263 16.66 19.46 3.15
CA VAL A 263 15.54 20.04 3.88
C VAL A 263 16.05 20.87 5.05
N GLU A 264 15.90 22.19 4.94
CA GLU A 264 16.27 23.14 5.98
C GLU A 264 15.16 23.32 7.02
N ILE A 265 15.55 23.52 8.27
CA ILE A 265 14.63 23.88 9.35
C ILE A 265 14.38 25.38 9.26
N LEU A 266 13.15 25.80 8.95
CA LEU A 266 12.76 27.19 8.78
C LEU A 266 12.37 27.84 10.12
N ALA A 267 11.67 27.09 10.97
CA ALA A 267 11.22 27.57 12.27
C ALA A 267 11.00 26.42 13.27
N TYR A 268 10.96 26.74 14.55
CA TYR A 268 10.58 25.84 15.62
C TYR A 268 9.25 26.30 16.24
N LYS A 269 8.34 25.35 16.47
CA LYS A 269 7.15 25.59 17.27
C LYS A 269 7.48 25.32 18.73
N ILE A 270 7.36 26.34 19.58
CA ILE A 270 7.73 26.27 21.00
C ILE A 270 6.51 26.53 21.88
N ARG A 271 6.43 25.86 23.02
CA ARG A 271 5.35 26.03 24.02
C ARG A 271 5.92 26.49 25.35
N ASN A 272 5.28 27.49 25.94
CA ASN A 272 5.63 27.94 27.28
C ASN A 272 5.10 26.94 28.33
N ARG A 273 5.96 26.47 29.23
CA ARG A 273 5.62 25.49 30.27
C ARG A 273 4.68 26.03 31.36
N GLN A 274 4.61 27.35 31.53
CA GLN A 274 3.81 28.00 32.58
C GLN A 274 2.47 28.51 32.05
N THR A 275 2.47 29.11 30.85
CA THR A 275 1.25 29.73 30.27
C THR A 275 0.57 28.84 29.24
N GLY A 276 1.22 27.79 28.75
CA GLY A 276 0.72 26.95 27.67
C GLY A 276 0.68 27.63 26.30
N MET A 277 1.12 28.89 26.18
CA MET A 277 1.12 29.61 24.91
C MET A 277 2.14 29.00 23.93
N GLU A 278 1.67 28.76 22.70
CA GLU A 278 2.47 28.28 21.59
C GLU A 278 2.86 29.44 20.68
N MET A 279 4.12 29.47 20.23
CA MET A 279 4.59 30.44 19.24
C MET A 279 5.56 29.79 18.25
N GLU A 280 5.60 30.35 17.03
CA GLU A 280 6.54 29.96 16.00
C GLU A 280 7.76 30.87 16.04
N LEU A 281 8.95 30.29 16.10
CA LEU A 281 10.19 31.03 16.20
C LEU A 281 11.11 30.66 15.04
N PRO A 282 11.49 31.61 14.16
CA PRO A 282 12.39 31.34 13.04
C PRO A 282 13.71 30.71 13.49
N TYR A 283 14.30 29.85 12.65
CA TYR A 283 15.50 29.07 13.00
C TYR A 283 16.66 29.92 13.53
N ALA A 284 16.94 31.06 12.90
CA ALA A 284 17.98 31.99 13.34
C ALA A 284 17.71 32.53 14.75
N ALA A 285 16.48 32.99 14.99
CA ALA A 285 16.05 33.45 16.32
C ALA A 285 16.04 32.32 17.35
N TYR A 286 15.84 31.07 16.94
CA TYR A 286 15.86 29.90 17.82
C TYR A 286 17.27 29.59 18.29
N LEU A 287 18.25 29.61 17.40
CA LEU A 287 19.65 29.46 17.79
C LEU A 287 20.06 30.56 18.78
N ASP A 288 19.65 31.80 18.53
CA ASP A 288 20.02 32.94 19.37
C ASP A 288 19.30 32.97 20.72
N SER A 289 18.15 32.32 20.88
CA SER A 289 17.39 32.29 22.14
C SER A 289 17.53 30.97 22.92
N PHE A 290 17.45 29.82 22.25
CA PHE A 290 17.44 28.51 22.90
C PHE A 290 18.83 27.94 23.19
N LYS A 291 19.85 28.23 22.38
CA LYS A 291 21.24 27.78 22.68
C LYS A 291 21.95 28.69 23.69
N SER A 292 21.63 29.98 23.72
CA SER A 292 22.35 30.98 24.51
C SER A 292 21.72 31.29 25.87
N ASN A 293 20.40 31.11 26.03
CA ASN A 293 19.66 31.55 27.22
C ASN A 293 19.07 30.37 28.02
N ALA A 294 19.74 30.01 29.12
CA ALA A 294 19.34 28.92 30.00
C ALA A 294 17.95 29.12 30.64
N GLN A 295 17.52 30.36 30.87
CA GLN A 295 16.22 30.67 31.47
C GLN A 295 15.07 30.48 30.47
N PHE A 296 15.34 30.69 29.18
CA PHE A 296 14.39 30.42 28.09
C PHE A 296 14.18 28.91 27.91
N LYS A 297 15.26 28.12 27.97
CA LYS A 297 15.20 26.65 27.91
C LYS A 297 14.45 26.00 29.09
N ALA A 298 14.44 26.65 30.25
CA ALA A 298 13.69 26.19 31.42
C ALA A 298 12.19 26.51 31.34
N SER A 299 11.81 27.56 30.61
CA SER A 299 10.44 28.05 30.51
C SER A 299 9.72 27.64 29.23
N TRP A 300 10.44 27.22 28.20
CA TRP A 300 9.89 26.83 26.91
C TRP A 300 10.34 25.43 26.52
N GLU A 301 9.45 24.65 25.93
CA GLU A 301 9.76 23.36 25.30
C GLU A 301 9.58 23.43 23.80
N THR A 302 10.44 22.73 23.07
CA THR A 302 10.34 22.61 21.61
C THR A 302 9.37 21.48 21.31
N LEU A 303 8.26 21.80 20.64
CA LEU A 303 7.26 20.82 20.25
C LEU A 303 7.55 20.24 18.87
N ASP A 304 7.83 21.09 17.89
CA ASP A 304 7.98 20.65 16.50
C ASP A 304 8.91 21.53 15.66
N GLN A 305 9.35 21.00 14.52
CA GLN A 305 10.22 21.66 13.54
C GLN A 305 9.46 21.90 12.24
N ILE A 306 9.33 23.16 11.85
CA ILE A 306 8.81 23.54 10.54
C ILE A 306 9.97 23.46 9.55
N LYS A 307 9.90 22.46 8.67
CA LYS A 307 10.91 22.17 7.66
C LYS A 307 10.47 22.68 6.29
N SER A 308 11.44 22.99 5.42
CA SER A 308 11.14 23.26 4.01
C SER A 308 10.57 22.01 3.32
N THR A 309 9.83 22.22 2.23
CA THR A 309 9.41 21.09 1.38
C THR A 309 10.61 20.61 0.57
N PRO A 310 10.89 19.30 0.55
CA PRO A 310 12.01 18.78 -0.23
C PRO A 310 11.81 19.04 -1.73
N SER A 311 12.92 19.17 -2.46
CA SER A 311 12.91 19.36 -3.92
C SER A 311 12.28 18.16 -4.66
N ILE A 312 12.41 16.95 -4.09
CA ILE A 312 11.82 15.71 -4.56
C ILE A 312 10.98 15.09 -3.43
N ALA A 313 9.74 14.72 -3.74
CA ALA A 313 8.87 14.08 -2.76
C ALA A 313 9.36 12.66 -2.41
N ARG A 314 9.36 12.33 -1.11
CA ARG A 314 9.63 10.97 -0.62
C ARG A 314 8.63 9.98 -1.20
N THR A 315 9.10 8.87 -1.76
CA THR A 315 8.25 7.76 -2.19
C THR A 315 8.50 6.52 -1.35
N LYS A 316 7.76 5.44 -1.64
CA LYS A 316 7.99 4.13 -1.01
C LYS A 316 9.34 3.49 -1.36
N ILE A 317 10.06 4.04 -2.33
CA ILE A 317 11.44 3.62 -2.62
C ILE A 317 12.39 4.01 -1.48
N SER A 318 12.16 5.13 -0.80
CA SER A 318 12.92 5.50 0.41
C SER A 318 12.78 4.47 1.56
N ASP A 319 11.73 3.65 1.53
CA ASP A 319 11.49 2.59 2.52
C ASP A 319 12.06 1.24 2.04
N PHE A 320 12.73 1.19 0.88
CA PHE A 320 13.25 -0.05 0.30
C PHE A 320 14.43 -0.58 1.11
N ASP A 321 14.16 -1.64 1.87
CA ASP A 321 15.19 -2.39 2.56
C ASP A 321 14.89 -3.89 2.51
N LEU A 322 15.95 -4.70 2.47
CA LEU A 322 15.92 -6.15 2.51
C LEU A 322 16.85 -6.57 3.62
N VAL A 323 16.33 -7.24 4.64
CA VAL A 323 17.08 -7.51 5.88
C VAL A 323 17.32 -9.01 6.01
N THR A 324 18.52 -9.41 6.41
CA THR A 324 18.80 -10.79 6.82
C THR A 324 18.16 -11.07 8.19
N PHE A 325 18.02 -12.34 8.56
CA PHE A 325 17.51 -12.68 9.91
C PHE A 325 18.45 -12.24 11.04
N ASP A 326 19.70 -11.93 10.72
CA ASP A 326 20.69 -11.34 11.63
C ASP A 326 20.57 -9.81 11.76
N GLY A 327 19.69 -9.17 10.98
CA GLY A 327 19.45 -7.72 11.02
C GLY A 327 20.32 -6.89 10.07
N GLU A 328 21.06 -7.51 9.15
CA GLU A 328 21.89 -6.81 8.18
C GLU A 328 21.10 -6.42 6.92
N SER A 329 21.27 -5.18 6.44
CA SER A 329 20.65 -4.69 5.20
C SER A 329 21.41 -5.18 3.95
N TYR A 330 20.66 -5.72 2.99
CA TYR A 330 21.13 -6.21 1.69
C TYR A 330 20.73 -5.28 0.53
N ALA A 331 19.87 -4.29 0.75
CA ALA A 331 19.31 -3.46 -0.32
C ALA A 331 20.38 -2.74 -1.14
N GLU A 332 21.41 -2.18 -0.49
CA GLU A 332 22.49 -1.48 -1.20
C GLU A 332 23.33 -2.43 -2.06
N GLN A 333 23.57 -3.66 -1.59
CA GLN A 333 24.30 -4.68 -2.35
C GLN A 333 23.51 -5.12 -3.59
N LEU A 334 22.21 -5.38 -3.44
CA LEU A 334 21.33 -5.71 -4.57
C LEU A 334 21.27 -4.59 -5.61
N LEU A 335 21.18 -3.34 -5.17
CA LEU A 335 21.10 -2.19 -6.07
C LEU A 335 22.44 -1.82 -6.73
N ALA A 336 23.55 -2.22 -6.12
CA ALA A 336 24.89 -2.04 -6.66
C ALA A 336 25.33 -3.17 -7.61
N ASP A 337 24.63 -4.32 -7.62
CA ASP A 337 24.98 -5.46 -8.48
C ASP A 337 24.83 -5.09 -9.97
N PRO A 338 25.93 -5.08 -10.76
CA PRO A 338 25.86 -4.80 -12.19
C PRO A 338 25.26 -5.98 -12.99
N ASN A 339 25.20 -7.18 -12.40
CA ASN A 339 24.66 -8.38 -13.02
C ASN A 339 23.13 -8.44 -12.88
N TYR A 340 22.54 -9.49 -13.43
CA TYR A 340 21.10 -9.73 -13.31
C TYR A 340 20.78 -10.39 -11.97
N SER A 341 19.83 -9.83 -11.23
CA SER A 341 19.36 -10.41 -9.96
C SER A 341 17.87 -10.72 -10.05
N PHE A 342 17.49 -11.98 -9.87
CA PHE A 342 16.10 -12.38 -9.71
C PHE A 342 15.70 -12.30 -8.24
N LEU A 343 14.58 -11.65 -7.97
CA LEU A 343 13.99 -11.51 -6.65
C LEU A 343 12.60 -12.14 -6.66
N MET A 344 12.45 -13.30 -6.02
CA MET A 344 11.14 -13.88 -5.76
C MET A 344 10.53 -13.14 -4.55
N VAL A 345 9.38 -12.50 -4.75
CA VAL A 345 8.74 -11.66 -3.74
C VAL A 345 7.41 -12.30 -3.34
N SER A 346 7.24 -12.53 -2.04
CA SER A 346 5.99 -13.04 -1.47
C SER A 346 5.54 -12.11 -0.34
N PRO A 347 4.63 -11.16 -0.63
CA PRO A 347 4.28 -10.11 0.31
C PRO A 347 3.63 -10.60 1.61
N LYS A 348 2.87 -11.70 1.57
CA LYS A 348 2.22 -12.29 2.74
C LYS A 348 2.03 -13.78 2.55
N LEU A 349 2.54 -14.61 3.46
CA LEU A 349 2.35 -16.06 3.39
C LEU A 349 1.16 -16.50 4.22
N ASN A 350 0.35 -17.40 3.66
CA ASN A 350 -0.72 -18.06 4.41
C ASN A 350 -0.17 -19.38 4.99
N TYR A 351 -0.03 -19.43 6.30
CA TYR A 351 0.39 -20.64 7.02
C TYR A 351 -0.22 -20.67 8.42
N THR A 352 -0.28 -21.88 9.00
CA THR A 352 -0.58 -22.05 10.43
C THR A 352 0.66 -22.55 11.14
N ALA A 353 0.97 -21.91 12.28
CA ALA A 353 2.09 -22.29 13.15
C ALA A 353 1.52 -22.77 14.49
N ILE A 354 1.73 -24.03 14.82
CA ILE A 354 1.33 -24.61 16.11
C ILE A 354 2.61 -24.91 16.90
N SER A 355 2.75 -24.31 18.08
CA SER A 355 3.88 -24.60 18.97
C SER A 355 3.72 -26.00 19.57
N GLU A 356 4.62 -26.92 19.23
CA GLU A 356 4.70 -28.26 19.79
C GLU A 356 5.93 -28.38 20.71
N ASP A 357 5.77 -29.04 21.86
CA ASP A 357 6.88 -29.38 22.74
C ASP A 357 7.60 -30.61 22.18
N ILE A 358 8.80 -30.43 21.64
CA ILE A 358 9.67 -31.53 21.22
C ILE A 358 10.70 -31.84 22.32
N ILE A 359 10.95 -33.13 22.54
CA ILE A 359 12.01 -33.59 23.43
C ILE A 359 13.28 -33.71 22.60
N VAL A 360 14.26 -32.86 22.88
CA VAL A 360 15.59 -32.91 22.26
C VAL A 360 16.56 -33.55 23.24
N ARG A 361 17.38 -34.47 22.74
CA ARG A 361 18.44 -35.14 23.51
C ARG A 361 19.76 -34.46 23.21
N ASP A 362 20.26 -33.71 24.18
CA ASP A 362 21.57 -33.08 24.08
C ASP A 362 22.59 -33.88 24.91
N SER A 363 23.74 -34.18 24.32
CA SER A 363 24.88 -34.72 25.05
C SER A 363 25.67 -33.57 25.67
N THR A 364 25.63 -33.46 27.00
CA THR A 364 26.48 -32.52 27.75
C THR A 364 27.71 -33.23 28.27
N GLN A 365 28.88 -32.67 27.97
CA GLN A 365 30.15 -33.09 28.56
C GLN A 365 30.33 -32.39 29.90
N ILE A 366 30.33 -33.18 30.98
CA ILE A 366 30.67 -32.69 32.31
C ILE A 366 32.08 -33.16 32.61
N VAL A 367 32.99 -32.20 32.77
CA VAL A 367 34.37 -32.46 33.21
C VAL A 367 34.42 -32.23 34.72
N ASP A 368 34.70 -33.28 35.48
CA ASP A 368 34.85 -33.23 36.93
C ASP A 368 36.25 -33.67 37.34
N THR A 369 36.73 -33.18 38.48
CA THR A 369 38.07 -33.44 38.97
C THR A 369 38.01 -34.25 40.24
N ILE A 370 38.38 -35.53 40.17
CA ILE A 370 38.35 -36.43 41.32
C ILE A 370 39.73 -36.39 41.98
N THR A 371 39.76 -35.99 43.25
CA THR A 371 40.99 -35.98 44.05
C THR A 371 41.09 -37.29 44.83
N SER A 372 42.15 -38.06 44.58
CA SER A 372 42.44 -39.31 45.29
C SER A 372 43.77 -39.18 46.05
N GLN A 373 44.05 -40.10 46.99
CA GLN A 373 45.31 -40.14 47.73
C GLN A 373 46.56 -40.26 46.81
N ALA A 374 46.40 -40.62 45.54
CA ALA A 374 47.48 -40.76 44.55
C ALA A 374 47.62 -39.57 43.58
N GLY A 375 46.78 -38.52 43.69
CA GLY A 375 46.82 -37.33 42.82
C GLY A 375 45.45 -36.87 42.32
N ILE A 376 45.46 -35.80 41.53
CA ILE A 376 44.26 -35.21 40.91
C ILE A 376 44.06 -35.84 39.52
N ALA A 377 42.92 -36.49 39.29
CA ALA A 377 42.54 -37.04 37.99
C ALA A 377 41.31 -36.31 37.43
N VAL A 378 41.40 -35.84 36.19
CA VAL A 378 40.28 -35.22 35.47
C VAL A 378 39.47 -36.32 34.79
N VAL A 379 38.18 -36.41 35.09
CA VAL A 379 37.25 -37.39 34.53
C VAL A 379 36.16 -36.65 33.76
N SER A 380 36.05 -36.93 32.46
CA SER A 380 34.94 -36.46 31.62
C SER A 380 33.84 -37.51 31.62
N ARG A 381 32.60 -37.09 31.89
CA ARG A 381 31.39 -37.93 31.79
C ARG A 381 30.40 -37.29 30.82
N ASP A 382 30.07 -38.00 29.76
CA ASP A 382 28.98 -37.63 28.86
C ASP A 382 27.65 -37.97 29.53
N THR A 383 26.81 -36.97 29.76
CA THR A 383 25.44 -37.16 30.26
C THR A 383 24.45 -36.68 29.21
N ILE A 384 23.52 -37.57 28.84
CA ILE A 384 22.43 -37.24 27.92
C ILE A 384 21.33 -36.55 28.73
N LEU A 385 21.10 -35.27 28.47
CA LEU A 385 20.02 -34.50 29.06
C LEU A 385 18.87 -34.39 28.06
N GLU A 386 17.66 -34.73 28.50
CA GLU A 386 16.44 -34.51 27.73
C GLU A 386 15.90 -33.10 28.02
N ARG A 387 15.94 -32.22 27.02
CA ARG A 387 15.43 -30.84 27.12
C ARG A 387 14.15 -30.72 26.30
N LYS A 388 13.07 -30.24 26.92
CA LYS A 388 11.86 -29.85 26.19
C LYS A 388 12.09 -28.50 25.53
N ILE A 389 12.03 -28.45 24.21
CA ILE A 389 12.11 -27.22 23.42
C ILE A 389 10.78 -27.03 22.72
N LYS A 390 10.22 -25.82 22.80
CA LYS A 390 9.06 -25.43 22.00
C LYS A 390 9.53 -25.18 20.58
N ARG A 391 9.01 -25.93 19.61
CA ARG A 391 9.25 -25.69 18.18
C ARG A 391 7.91 -25.46 17.49
N ASN A 392 7.85 -24.47 16.62
CA ASN A 392 6.67 -24.24 15.81
C ASN A 392 6.62 -25.26 14.66
N LYS A 393 5.50 -25.96 14.54
CA LYS A 393 5.17 -26.79 13.39
C LYS A 393 4.39 -25.94 12.39
N TYR A 394 4.95 -25.79 11.20
CA TYR A 394 4.37 -25.01 10.13
C TYR A 394 3.55 -25.90 9.20
N THR A 395 2.30 -25.51 8.95
CA THR A 395 1.47 -26.08 7.89
C THR A 395 1.26 -25.01 6.84
N TRP A 396 1.85 -25.22 5.67
CA TRP A 396 1.80 -24.29 4.54
C TRP A 396 0.58 -24.53 3.67
N ASP A 397 0.14 -23.48 2.98
CA ASP A 397 -0.85 -23.59 1.91
C ASP A 397 -0.35 -24.56 0.81
N PRO A 398 -1.09 -25.66 0.52
CA PRO A 398 -0.71 -26.63 -0.50
C PRO A 398 -0.56 -26.00 -1.90
N GLU A 399 -1.44 -25.05 -2.26
CA GLU A 399 -1.38 -24.39 -3.58
C GLU A 399 -0.08 -23.58 -3.71
N TYR A 400 0.29 -22.86 -2.65
CA TYR A 400 1.53 -22.09 -2.62
C TYR A 400 2.78 -22.99 -2.76
N LEU A 401 2.83 -24.10 -2.03
CA LEU A 401 3.93 -25.08 -2.15
C LEU A 401 4.00 -25.70 -3.55
N GLU A 402 2.86 -25.98 -4.17
CA GLU A 402 2.80 -26.49 -5.53
C GLU A 402 3.34 -25.47 -6.53
N ILE A 403 2.97 -24.19 -6.42
CA ILE A 403 3.49 -23.11 -7.28
C ILE A 403 5.01 -23.02 -7.16
N LEU A 404 5.56 -23.07 -5.95
CA LEU A 404 7.01 -23.02 -5.74
C LEU A 404 7.73 -24.19 -6.41
N LYS A 405 7.26 -25.42 -6.15
CA LYS A 405 7.89 -26.66 -6.64
C LYS A 405 7.76 -26.84 -8.14
N SER A 406 6.62 -26.49 -8.72
CA SER A 406 6.32 -26.75 -10.13
C SER A 406 6.82 -25.65 -11.07
N LYS A 407 6.88 -24.40 -10.61
CA LYS A 407 7.17 -23.24 -11.47
C LYS A 407 8.42 -22.48 -11.06
N PHE A 408 8.46 -21.96 -9.83
CA PHE A 408 9.54 -21.03 -9.43
C PHE A 408 10.89 -21.72 -9.30
N ILE A 409 10.98 -22.77 -8.48
CA ILE A 409 12.25 -23.42 -8.16
C ILE A 409 12.91 -23.98 -9.44
N PRO A 410 12.21 -24.75 -10.31
CA PRO A 410 12.83 -25.25 -11.55
C PRO A 410 13.31 -24.13 -12.48
N LEU A 411 12.54 -23.03 -12.60
CA LEU A 411 12.92 -21.90 -13.44
C LEU A 411 14.16 -21.20 -12.89
N LEU A 412 14.15 -20.85 -11.61
CA LEU A 412 15.22 -20.13 -10.94
C LEU A 412 16.52 -20.95 -10.87
N ASP A 413 16.46 -22.24 -10.57
CA ASP A 413 17.61 -23.15 -10.59
C ASP A 413 18.25 -23.21 -11.97
N SER A 414 17.43 -23.21 -13.03
CA SER A 414 17.91 -23.27 -14.41
C SER A 414 18.60 -21.99 -14.91
N LEU A 415 18.34 -20.86 -14.24
CA LEU A 415 18.86 -19.54 -14.58
C LEU A 415 20.08 -19.15 -13.74
N ARG A 416 20.28 -19.81 -12.60
CA ARG A 416 21.44 -19.59 -11.73
C ARG A 416 22.75 -19.84 -12.48
N SER A 417 23.59 -18.81 -12.51
CA SER A 417 24.92 -18.82 -13.11
C SER A 417 25.78 -17.75 -12.45
N GLU A 418 27.09 -17.70 -12.72
CA GLU A 418 27.98 -16.68 -12.13
C GLU A 418 27.52 -15.24 -12.43
N SER A 419 26.81 -15.02 -13.53
CA SER A 419 26.27 -13.72 -13.96
C SER A 419 24.80 -13.48 -13.59
N VAL A 420 24.15 -14.42 -12.88
CA VAL A 420 22.73 -14.31 -12.51
C VAL A 420 22.53 -14.77 -11.07
N SER A 421 22.27 -13.81 -10.18
CA SER A 421 21.95 -14.07 -8.77
C SER A 421 20.44 -14.29 -8.59
N VAL A 422 20.08 -15.11 -7.61
CA VAL A 422 18.68 -15.43 -7.28
C VAL A 422 18.50 -15.29 -5.78
N HIS A 423 17.44 -14.59 -5.39
CA HIS A 423 17.11 -14.28 -4.01
C HIS A 423 15.60 -14.44 -3.78
N ALA A 424 15.19 -14.70 -2.55
CA ALA A 424 13.80 -14.72 -2.13
C ALA A 424 13.55 -13.71 -1.01
N VAL A 425 12.37 -13.09 -1.00
CA VAL A 425 11.97 -12.13 0.02
C VAL A 425 10.55 -12.43 0.50
N PHE A 426 10.38 -12.52 1.81
CA PHE A 426 9.11 -12.79 2.45
C PHE A 426 8.71 -11.66 3.41
N GLY A 427 7.41 -11.38 3.49
CA GLY A 427 6.87 -10.46 4.47
C GLY A 427 6.46 -11.17 5.76
N GLY A 428 7.02 -10.75 6.89
CA GLY A 428 6.59 -11.16 8.24
C GLY A 428 6.76 -12.65 8.56
N LEU A 429 7.77 -13.31 7.99
CA LEU A 429 8.07 -14.71 8.25
C LEU A 429 9.30 -14.83 9.16
N THR A 430 9.25 -15.72 10.15
CA THR A 430 10.38 -15.98 11.05
C THR A 430 11.47 -16.83 10.38
N GLU A 431 12.69 -16.76 10.91
CA GLU A 431 13.82 -17.59 10.45
C GLU A 431 13.48 -19.10 10.49
N GLU A 432 12.85 -19.58 11.58
CA GLU A 432 12.39 -20.97 11.68
C GLU A 432 11.41 -21.35 10.56
N GLY A 433 10.49 -20.44 10.24
CA GLY A 433 9.52 -20.63 9.17
C GLY A 433 10.19 -20.68 7.79
N VAL A 434 11.21 -19.87 7.56
CA VAL A 434 12.00 -19.92 6.32
C VAL A 434 12.75 -21.23 6.19
N ILE A 435 13.38 -21.72 7.26
CA ILE A 435 14.10 -23.00 7.25
C ILE A 435 13.14 -24.14 6.92
N ASP A 436 11.96 -24.16 7.56
CA ASP A 436 10.94 -25.18 7.30
C ASP A 436 10.40 -25.10 5.86
N LEU A 437 10.06 -23.90 5.38
CA LEU A 437 9.59 -23.68 4.01
C LEU A 437 10.65 -24.11 2.99
N SER A 438 11.91 -23.77 3.22
CA SER A 438 13.03 -24.13 2.34
C SER A 438 13.20 -25.64 2.27
N LYS A 439 13.09 -26.32 3.42
CA LYS A 439 13.13 -27.79 3.50
C LYS A 439 11.95 -28.44 2.78
N GLN A 440 10.73 -27.91 2.95
CA GLN A 440 9.54 -28.49 2.33
C GLN A 440 9.46 -28.24 0.83
N SER A 441 9.90 -27.06 0.38
CA SER A 441 9.86 -26.63 -1.02
C SER A 441 11.06 -27.13 -1.84
N GLY A 442 12.22 -27.32 -1.20
CA GLY A 442 13.50 -27.58 -1.88
C GLY A 442 14.26 -26.31 -2.28
N MET A 443 13.82 -25.14 -1.81
CA MET A 443 14.47 -23.86 -2.09
C MET A 443 15.87 -23.79 -1.45
N SER A 444 16.86 -23.31 -2.23
CA SER A 444 18.28 -23.27 -1.83
C SER A 444 18.94 -21.90 -2.02
N TYR A 445 18.15 -20.84 -2.21
CA TYR A 445 18.64 -19.47 -2.43
C TYR A 445 18.64 -18.67 -1.13
N PRO A 446 19.44 -17.59 -1.04
CA PRO A 446 19.38 -16.67 0.09
C PRO A 446 17.98 -16.04 0.24
N VAL A 447 17.55 -15.91 1.48
CA VAL A 447 16.23 -15.42 1.86
C VAL A 447 16.38 -14.17 2.71
N TYR A 448 15.61 -13.15 2.41
CA TYR A 448 15.54 -11.90 3.17
C TYR A 448 14.12 -11.63 3.67
N GLU A 449 14.03 -10.82 4.71
CA GLU A 449 12.78 -10.28 5.23
C GLU A 449 12.61 -8.82 4.80
N ALA A 450 11.38 -8.40 4.56
CA ALA A 450 11.04 -7.00 4.34
C ALA A 450 9.61 -6.71 4.82
N ASP A 451 9.32 -5.41 5.01
CA ASP A 451 8.00 -4.93 5.40
C ASP A 451 6.90 -5.35 4.40
N ASP A 452 5.75 -5.81 4.90
CA ASP A 452 4.69 -6.36 4.05
C ASP A 452 4.04 -5.29 3.16
N LEU A 453 3.91 -4.05 3.63
CA LEU A 453 3.39 -2.93 2.85
C LEU A 453 4.36 -2.53 1.74
N LEU A 454 5.67 -2.56 2.01
CA LEU A 454 6.71 -2.40 0.99
C LEU A 454 6.57 -3.48 -0.08
N LEU A 455 6.53 -4.76 0.31
CA LEU A 455 6.44 -5.86 -0.65
C LEU A 455 5.15 -5.82 -1.47
N LYS A 456 4.01 -5.47 -0.87
CA LYS A 456 2.75 -5.23 -1.58
C LYS A 456 2.89 -4.10 -2.60
N THR A 457 3.72 -3.09 -2.33
CA THR A 457 4.00 -1.99 -3.26
C THR A 457 4.93 -2.42 -4.41
N ILE A 458 5.81 -3.39 -4.18
CA ILE A 458 6.68 -3.96 -5.22
C ILE A 458 5.87 -4.90 -6.13
N MET A 459 5.15 -5.86 -5.55
CA MET A 459 4.44 -6.94 -6.23
C MET A 459 3.00 -7.13 -5.75
N ARG A 460 2.08 -7.36 -6.69
CA ARG A 460 0.70 -7.77 -6.38
C ARG A 460 0.56 -9.31 -6.38
N SER A 461 1.36 -9.98 -7.19
CA SER A 461 1.48 -11.45 -7.21
C SER A 461 2.08 -12.00 -5.91
N ASN A 462 1.63 -13.20 -5.52
CA ASN A 462 2.15 -13.92 -4.36
C ASN A 462 2.21 -15.44 -4.65
N PRO A 463 3.39 -16.01 -4.96
CA PRO A 463 4.67 -15.33 -5.16
C PRO A 463 4.70 -14.54 -6.47
N GLY A 464 5.54 -13.52 -6.57
CA GLY A 464 5.86 -12.78 -7.79
C GLY A 464 7.35 -12.82 -8.10
N LEU A 465 7.75 -12.56 -9.35
CA LEU A 465 9.16 -12.50 -9.74
C LEU A 465 9.52 -11.11 -10.23
N VAL A 466 10.64 -10.57 -9.73
CA VAL A 466 11.19 -9.27 -10.17
C VAL A 466 12.61 -9.50 -10.70
N LEU A 467 12.93 -8.88 -11.84
CA LEU A 467 14.28 -8.88 -12.40
C LEU A 467 14.92 -7.50 -12.22
N PHE A 468 16.06 -7.48 -11.54
CA PHE A 468 16.92 -6.31 -11.38
C PHE A 468 18.17 -6.42 -12.27
N LYS A 469 18.70 -5.27 -12.69
CA LYS A 469 20.05 -5.10 -13.21
C LYS A 469 20.52 -3.69 -12.93
N ASP A 470 21.70 -3.52 -12.32
CA ASP A 470 22.31 -2.22 -12.04
C ASP A 470 21.34 -1.23 -11.35
N GLY A 471 20.63 -1.73 -10.34
CA GLY A 471 19.64 -0.96 -9.57
C GLY A 471 18.34 -0.61 -10.31
N LYS A 472 18.16 -1.07 -11.55
CA LYS A 472 16.94 -0.87 -12.35
C LYS A 472 16.08 -2.14 -12.35
N ILE A 473 14.76 -1.96 -12.18
CA ILE A 473 13.79 -3.03 -12.42
C ILE A 473 13.62 -3.18 -13.93
N ILE A 474 14.03 -4.32 -14.46
CA ILE A 474 13.86 -4.66 -15.88
C ILE A 474 12.42 -5.08 -16.14
N HIS A 475 11.92 -6.06 -15.39
CA HIS A 475 10.56 -6.55 -15.55
C HIS A 475 10.04 -7.26 -14.30
N LYS A 476 8.72 -7.49 -14.26
CA LYS A 476 8.02 -8.16 -13.16
C LYS A 476 7.01 -9.15 -13.71
N TRP A 477 6.89 -10.31 -13.08
CA TRP A 477 5.97 -11.36 -13.51
C TRP A 477 5.07 -11.82 -12.38
N HIS A 478 3.80 -11.98 -12.73
CA HIS A 478 2.85 -12.73 -11.95
C HIS A 478 3.14 -14.24 -12.08
N TYR A 479 2.92 -15.04 -11.04
CA TYR A 479 3.25 -16.48 -11.06
C TYR A 479 2.56 -17.28 -12.18
N ARG A 480 1.42 -16.78 -12.68
CA ARG A 480 0.68 -17.39 -13.80
C ARG A 480 1.26 -17.03 -15.17
N GLN A 481 2.08 -15.99 -15.26
CA GLN A 481 2.69 -15.49 -16.48
C GLN A 481 4.22 -15.62 -16.46
N LEU A 482 4.75 -16.60 -15.72
CA LEU A 482 6.18 -16.85 -15.74
C LEU A 482 6.61 -17.32 -17.14
N PRO A 483 7.57 -16.64 -17.77
CA PRO A 483 8.15 -17.08 -19.03
C PRO A 483 8.96 -18.36 -18.82
N ASP A 484 9.12 -19.13 -19.90
CA ASP A 484 10.05 -20.25 -19.87
C ASP A 484 11.51 -19.77 -19.88
N ARG A 485 12.44 -20.71 -19.63
CA ARG A 485 13.88 -20.42 -19.58
C ARG A 485 14.41 -19.81 -20.89
N SER A 486 13.90 -20.26 -22.03
CA SER A 486 14.37 -19.83 -23.35
C SER A 486 13.92 -18.40 -23.64
N GLU A 487 12.67 -18.09 -23.32
CA GLU A 487 12.08 -16.76 -23.43
C GLU A 487 12.79 -15.79 -22.48
N MET A 488 13.05 -16.19 -21.23
CA MET A 488 13.81 -15.40 -20.26
C MET A 488 15.17 -14.95 -20.83
N ARG A 489 15.92 -15.91 -21.38
CA ARG A 489 17.24 -15.65 -21.93
C ARG A 489 17.22 -14.77 -23.16
N GLN A 490 16.29 -15.00 -24.07
CA GLN A 490 16.24 -14.28 -25.35
C GLN A 490 15.74 -12.85 -25.17
N LYS A 491 14.68 -12.65 -24.38
CA LYS A 491 14.00 -11.35 -24.29
C LYS A 491 14.54 -10.43 -23.20
N TYR A 492 14.98 -10.97 -22.06
CA TYR A 492 15.26 -10.15 -20.87
C TYR A 492 16.71 -10.17 -20.41
N LEU A 493 17.41 -11.29 -20.61
CA LEU A 493 18.83 -11.45 -20.22
C LEU A 493 19.81 -11.13 -21.35
N ASN A 494 19.32 -10.69 -22.52
CA ASN A 494 20.17 -10.27 -23.63
C ASN A 494 20.32 -8.73 -23.65
N GLU A 495 21.56 -8.23 -23.67
CA GLU A 495 21.86 -6.80 -23.53
C GLU A 495 21.34 -5.96 -24.72
N GLU A 496 21.18 -6.57 -25.90
CA GLU A 496 20.61 -5.91 -27.07
C GLU A 496 19.07 -5.80 -27.01
N ALA A 497 18.38 -6.73 -26.33
CA ALA A 497 16.92 -6.74 -26.22
C ALA A 497 16.40 -5.68 -25.23
N ASN A 498 17.18 -5.35 -24.19
CA ASN A 498 16.82 -4.37 -23.16
C ASN A 498 16.89 -2.90 -23.62
N LYS A 499 17.24 -2.61 -24.88
CA LYS A 499 17.19 -1.27 -25.47
C LYS A 499 15.83 -0.91 -26.09
N ILE A 500 14.89 -1.85 -26.14
CA ILE A 500 13.63 -1.71 -26.91
C ILE A 500 12.42 -1.29 -26.03
N TYR A 501 12.56 -1.29 -24.71
CA TYR A 501 11.48 -0.92 -23.77
C TYR A 501 11.69 0.41 -23.05
#